data_AF-A0A6A6RTN1-F1
#
_entry.id   AF-A0A6A6RTN1-F1
#
_cell.length_a   1.000
_cell.length_b   1.000
_cell.length_c   1.000
_cell.angle_alpha   90.00
_cell.angle_beta   90.00
_cell.angle_gamma   90.00
#
_symmetry.space_group_name_H-M   'P 1'
#
loop_
_entity.id
_entity.type
_entity.pdbx_description
1 polymer ?
#
loop_
_entity_poly.entity_id
_entity_poly.type
_entity_poly.pdbx_seq_one_letter_code
_entity_poly.pdbx_strand_id
1 'polypeptide(L)'
;MSANPGSSAPFFSFGLDDGFISKNFEGLRYRRLPPSLNDLITNGNVLDVQWASLGPIPESWILSFTDSTAKQNLAWGASIPRRLQTHLSKLTPSPFLRTFLGPSGSYIVWDASSIRWAFLPATLEDTLQSWLTPSGWKAGPPRIVTWGEEDAFFAMSEYGDVAYRLGGKGGNGEWEIWKETVEEWRGESGFVWSEVAYISIDPVTTDQFVAIRNDGTWAGSIDDSNETALENFVVNFFRLTKKKPRPESTPQPQTNNYHQYSQSYSHSNSQSRANGEYHQRSKSQPHPRPAETKPDTVTQAQYESWATSTASSFASALAANTASPTHKAPKKLQVRSQSSSIPASSTSVGQGKLLSTFPYLPTSVTTCKLPACAAQKSDPSSLRACKHDVERLLRASGLYSYEWLRQERIRWHPDRFGRMCEEGWRDEGRRLAEEMFKCIDTLIGEARGRS
;
A
#
# COMPACT_ATOMS: atom_id res chain seq x y z
N MET A 1 -22.03 0.69 -10.37
CA MET A 1 -21.35 -0.04 -11.48
C MET A 1 -21.57 -1.51 -11.21
N SER A 2 -22.31 -2.23 -12.05
CA SER A 2 -22.60 -3.65 -11.81
C SER A 2 -21.48 -4.47 -12.42
N ALA A 3 -20.63 -5.04 -11.56
CA ALA A 3 -19.61 -6.01 -11.95
C ALA A 3 -20.27 -7.19 -12.68
N ASN A 4 -19.59 -7.76 -13.68
CA ASN A 4 -20.06 -8.97 -14.35
C ASN A 4 -20.26 -10.05 -13.27
N PRO A 5 -21.46 -10.62 -13.09
CA PRO A 5 -21.80 -11.47 -11.94
C PRO A 5 -21.03 -12.80 -11.87
N GLY A 6 -20.08 -13.05 -12.77
CA GLY A 6 -19.24 -14.25 -12.80
C GLY A 6 -17.74 -14.04 -12.53
N SER A 7 -17.25 -12.79 -12.33
CA SER A 7 -15.83 -12.59 -12.04
C SER A 7 -15.58 -12.69 -10.53
N SER A 8 -14.87 -13.73 -10.11
CA SER A 8 -14.40 -13.89 -8.73
C SER A 8 -13.53 -12.71 -8.31
N ALA A 9 -13.69 -12.25 -7.07
CA ALA A 9 -12.81 -11.23 -6.51
C ALA A 9 -11.36 -11.76 -6.41
N PRO A 10 -10.33 -10.97 -6.76
CA PRO A 10 -8.95 -11.33 -6.48
C PRO A 10 -8.71 -11.52 -4.98
N PHE A 11 -7.83 -12.44 -4.61
CA PHE A 11 -7.46 -12.71 -3.21
C PHE A 11 -6.03 -13.23 -3.10
N PHE A 12 -5.49 -13.13 -1.89
CA PHE A 12 -4.17 -13.63 -1.47
C PHE A 12 -4.27 -14.13 -0.02
N SER A 13 -4.03 -15.41 0.20
CA SER A 13 -4.00 -16.03 1.53
C SER A 13 -2.62 -16.59 1.80
N PHE A 14 -2.01 -16.15 2.90
CA PHE A 14 -0.80 -16.71 3.48
C PHE A 14 -1.13 -17.99 4.23
N GLY A 15 -0.17 -18.91 4.31
CA GLY A 15 -0.24 -20.15 5.07
C GLY A 15 1.14 -20.52 5.63
N LEU A 16 1.21 -21.70 6.25
CA LEU A 16 2.44 -22.19 6.88
C LEU A 16 3.62 -22.33 5.92
N ASP A 17 4.83 -22.23 6.47
CA ASP A 17 6.10 -22.50 5.78
C ASP A 17 6.25 -21.71 4.47
N ASP A 18 5.95 -20.40 4.50
CA ASP A 18 5.89 -19.52 3.31
C ASP A 18 4.94 -20.03 2.22
N GLY A 19 3.95 -20.82 2.61
CA GLY A 19 2.88 -21.29 1.76
C GLY A 19 1.94 -20.14 1.42
N PHE A 20 1.43 -20.13 0.20
CA PHE A 20 0.39 -19.18 -0.18
C PHE A 20 -0.52 -19.75 -1.25
N ILE A 21 -1.72 -19.18 -1.33
CA ILE A 21 -2.63 -19.31 -2.47
C ILE A 21 -3.14 -17.92 -2.83
N SER A 22 -3.11 -17.60 -4.11
CA SER A 22 -3.53 -16.30 -4.62
C SER A 22 -4.26 -16.47 -5.94
N LYS A 23 -5.24 -15.61 -6.18
CA LYS A 23 -5.92 -15.49 -7.45
C LYS A 23 -5.96 -14.03 -7.87
N ASN A 24 -5.52 -13.78 -9.09
CA ASN A 24 -5.68 -12.50 -9.77
C ASN A 24 -6.36 -12.73 -11.13
N PHE A 25 -6.36 -11.73 -12.00
CA PHE A 25 -6.97 -11.85 -13.33
C PHE A 25 -6.17 -12.69 -14.34
N GLU A 26 -4.93 -13.06 -14.04
CA GLU A 26 -4.16 -14.02 -14.86
C GLU A 26 -4.44 -15.48 -14.47
N GLY A 27 -4.92 -15.72 -13.25
CA GLY A 27 -5.29 -17.05 -12.80
C GLY A 27 -4.91 -17.32 -11.34
N LEU A 28 -4.91 -18.61 -10.99
CA LEU A 28 -4.53 -19.12 -9.69
C LEU A 28 -3.03 -19.35 -9.62
N ARG A 29 -2.39 -18.92 -8.53
CA ARG A 29 -1.00 -19.20 -8.21
C ARG A 29 -0.89 -19.66 -6.76
N TYR A 30 -0.05 -20.64 -6.50
CA TYR A 30 0.13 -21.18 -5.16
C TYR A 30 1.51 -21.79 -4.98
N ARG A 31 1.92 -21.95 -3.72
CA ARG A 31 3.15 -22.61 -3.31
C ARG A 31 2.93 -23.30 -1.98
N ARG A 32 3.54 -24.49 -1.80
CA ARG A 32 3.54 -25.27 -0.55
C ARG A 32 2.14 -25.38 0.09
N LEU A 33 1.15 -25.79 -0.72
CA LEU A 33 -0.19 -26.01 -0.21
C LEU A 33 -0.24 -27.23 0.71
N PRO A 34 -1.18 -27.27 1.69
CA PRO A 34 -1.50 -28.50 2.40
C PRO A 34 -1.76 -29.66 1.42
N PRO A 35 -1.21 -30.86 1.66
CA PRO A 35 -1.34 -32.00 0.75
C PRO A 35 -2.75 -32.23 0.22
N SER A 36 -3.76 -32.24 1.10
CA SER A 36 -5.15 -32.51 0.66
C SER A 36 -5.74 -31.40 -0.23
N LEU A 37 -5.31 -30.14 -0.02
CA LEU A 37 -5.70 -29.02 -0.88
C LEU A 37 -4.99 -29.10 -2.23
N ASN A 38 -3.69 -29.44 -2.24
CA ASN A 38 -2.93 -29.60 -3.45
C ASN A 38 -3.53 -30.71 -4.34
N ASP A 39 -3.88 -31.84 -3.74
CA ASP A 39 -4.53 -32.95 -4.44
C ASP A 39 -5.88 -32.52 -5.02
N LEU A 40 -6.70 -31.79 -4.25
CA LEU A 40 -7.98 -31.29 -4.74
C LEU A 40 -7.83 -30.40 -5.98
N ILE A 41 -6.86 -29.48 -5.98
CA ILE A 41 -6.60 -28.55 -7.09
C ILE A 41 -6.00 -29.29 -8.31
N THR A 42 -5.06 -30.22 -8.08
CA THR A 42 -4.31 -30.87 -9.16
C THR A 42 -5.05 -32.04 -9.82
N ASN A 43 -6.01 -32.68 -9.11
CA ASN A 43 -6.80 -33.78 -9.65
C ASN A 43 -7.83 -33.36 -10.74
N GLY A 44 -7.85 -32.08 -11.15
CA GLY A 44 -8.66 -31.60 -12.27
C GLY A 44 -10.14 -31.38 -11.96
N ASN A 45 -10.54 -31.52 -10.70
CA ASN A 45 -11.91 -31.27 -10.26
C ASN A 45 -12.21 -29.78 -10.02
N VAL A 46 -11.19 -28.93 -9.94
CA VAL A 46 -11.32 -27.49 -9.70
C VAL A 46 -11.16 -26.75 -11.02
N LEU A 47 -12.26 -26.20 -11.55
CA LEU A 47 -12.25 -25.38 -12.76
C LEU A 47 -11.85 -23.94 -12.44
N ASP A 48 -12.42 -23.38 -11.36
CA ASP A 48 -12.18 -21.99 -10.97
C ASP A 48 -12.26 -21.80 -9.45
N VAL A 49 -11.29 -21.11 -8.84
CA VAL A 49 -11.30 -20.85 -7.39
C VAL A 49 -11.94 -19.49 -7.10
N GLN A 50 -12.98 -19.42 -6.30
CA GLN A 50 -13.68 -18.16 -5.99
C GLN A 50 -13.09 -17.48 -4.76
N TRP A 51 -12.73 -18.26 -3.74
CA TRP A 51 -12.08 -17.81 -2.52
C TRP A 51 -11.26 -18.94 -1.90
N ALA A 52 -10.16 -18.61 -1.25
CA ALA A 52 -9.39 -19.55 -0.44
C ALA A 52 -8.90 -18.89 0.85
N SER A 53 -8.86 -19.67 1.92
CA SER A 53 -8.21 -19.28 3.17
C SER A 53 -7.35 -20.44 3.67
N LEU A 54 -6.08 -20.16 3.94
CA LEU A 54 -5.16 -21.05 4.63
C LEU A 54 -5.07 -20.58 6.09
N GLY A 55 -5.06 -21.53 7.02
CA GLY A 55 -4.92 -21.27 8.45
C GLY A 55 -3.51 -21.53 8.96
N PRO A 56 -3.26 -21.23 10.24
CA PRO A 56 -1.93 -21.28 10.84
C PRO A 56 -1.49 -22.68 11.30
N ILE A 57 -2.22 -23.74 10.93
CA ILE A 57 -1.88 -25.13 11.28
C ILE A 57 -2.02 -26.02 10.05
N PRO A 58 -1.27 -27.15 9.98
CA PRO A 58 -1.37 -28.06 8.85
C PRO A 58 -2.80 -28.55 8.65
N GLU A 59 -3.21 -28.70 7.38
CA GLU A 59 -4.55 -29.14 7.00
C GLU A 59 -5.70 -28.24 7.50
N SER A 60 -5.41 -26.99 7.86
CA SER A 60 -6.41 -25.95 8.10
C SER A 60 -6.52 -25.07 6.87
N TRP A 61 -7.53 -25.34 6.05
CA TRP A 61 -7.80 -24.56 4.85
C TRP A 61 -9.28 -24.65 4.47
N ILE A 62 -9.77 -23.66 3.72
CA ILE A 62 -11.12 -23.62 3.13
C ILE A 62 -10.98 -23.17 1.68
N LEU A 63 -11.68 -23.85 0.76
CA LEU A 63 -11.72 -23.53 -0.66
C LEU A 63 -13.16 -23.45 -1.15
N SER A 64 -13.53 -22.30 -1.70
CA SER A 64 -14.77 -22.11 -2.46
C SER A 64 -14.41 -22.08 -3.94
N PHE A 65 -15.05 -22.94 -4.74
CA PHE A 65 -14.65 -23.16 -6.14
C PHE A 65 -15.81 -23.60 -7.03
N THR A 66 -15.61 -23.50 -8.34
CA THR A 66 -16.44 -24.10 -9.38
C THR A 66 -15.74 -25.38 -9.86
N ASP A 67 -16.47 -26.48 -9.98
CA ASP A 67 -15.92 -27.72 -10.53
C ASP A 67 -16.01 -27.80 -12.06
N SER A 68 -15.51 -28.90 -12.64
CA SER A 68 -15.58 -29.18 -14.09
C SER A 68 -17.01 -29.29 -14.64
N THR A 69 -18.02 -29.45 -13.77
CA THR A 69 -19.45 -29.46 -14.13
C THR A 69 -20.10 -28.07 -14.00
N ALA A 70 -19.29 -27.03 -13.80
CA ALA A 70 -19.72 -25.66 -13.52
C ALA A 70 -20.56 -25.51 -12.23
N LYS A 71 -20.50 -26.49 -11.32
CA LYS A 71 -21.19 -26.44 -10.03
C LYS A 71 -20.32 -25.76 -8.99
N GLN A 72 -20.94 -24.92 -8.16
CA GLN A 72 -20.28 -24.31 -7.01
C GLN A 72 -20.14 -25.32 -5.88
N ASN A 73 -18.94 -25.41 -5.34
CA ASN A 73 -18.56 -26.34 -4.28
C ASN A 73 -17.81 -25.61 -3.17
N LEU A 74 -17.81 -26.25 -2.01
CA LEU A 74 -17.09 -25.83 -0.82
C LEU A 74 -16.37 -27.05 -0.26
N ALA A 75 -15.07 -26.93 -0.06
CA ALA A 75 -14.22 -27.95 0.56
C ALA A 75 -13.37 -27.33 1.67
N TRP A 76 -12.92 -28.15 2.61
CA TRP A 76 -12.06 -27.72 3.70
C TRP A 76 -11.18 -28.86 4.21
N GLY A 77 -10.05 -28.49 4.82
CA GLY A 77 -9.12 -29.43 5.42
C GLY A 77 -9.61 -29.97 6.77
N ALA A 78 -9.03 -31.08 7.21
CA ALA A 78 -9.47 -31.79 8.41
C ALA A 78 -9.26 -30.99 9.73
N SER A 79 -8.34 -30.01 9.73
CA SER A 79 -7.92 -29.29 10.93
C SER A 79 -8.68 -27.98 11.19
N ILE A 80 -9.69 -27.62 10.38
CA ILE A 80 -10.49 -26.43 10.69
C ILE A 80 -11.36 -26.63 11.94
N PRO A 81 -11.72 -25.59 12.71
CA PRO A 81 -12.49 -25.75 13.95
C PRO A 81 -13.83 -26.51 13.76
N ARG A 82 -14.14 -27.45 14.66
CA ARG A 82 -15.35 -28.32 14.55
C ARG A 82 -16.67 -27.53 14.43
N ARG A 83 -16.77 -26.39 15.13
CA ARG A 83 -17.93 -25.49 15.02
C ARG A 83 -18.06 -24.90 13.61
N LEU A 84 -16.94 -24.55 12.99
CA LEU A 84 -16.89 -24.09 11.61
C LEU A 84 -17.29 -25.20 10.64
N GLN A 85 -16.74 -26.41 10.78
CA GLN A 85 -17.13 -27.58 9.95
C GLN A 85 -18.64 -27.82 9.95
N THR A 86 -19.25 -27.79 11.15
CA THR A 86 -20.70 -27.97 11.34
C THR A 86 -21.52 -26.87 10.67
N HIS A 87 -20.96 -25.67 10.56
CA HIS A 87 -21.61 -24.56 9.88
C HIS A 87 -21.45 -24.67 8.35
N LEU A 88 -20.23 -24.90 7.86
CA LEU A 88 -19.94 -25.02 6.43
C LEU A 88 -20.73 -26.15 5.77
N SER A 89 -20.95 -27.27 6.46
CA SER A 89 -21.75 -28.39 5.94
C SER A 89 -23.23 -28.07 5.71
N LYS A 90 -23.73 -26.97 6.29
CA LYS A 90 -25.11 -26.49 6.13
C LYS A 90 -25.22 -25.32 5.15
N LEU A 91 -24.10 -24.74 4.73
CA LEU A 91 -24.10 -23.60 3.81
C LEU A 91 -24.31 -24.08 2.38
N THR A 92 -25.09 -23.30 1.62
CA THR A 92 -25.08 -23.41 0.17
C THR A 92 -23.80 -22.76 -0.35
N PRO A 93 -22.98 -23.45 -1.17
CA PRO A 93 -21.81 -22.84 -1.79
C PRO A 93 -22.16 -21.54 -2.52
N SER A 94 -21.31 -20.52 -2.36
CA SER A 94 -21.53 -19.18 -2.91
C SER A 94 -20.19 -18.53 -3.25
N PRO A 95 -20.08 -17.82 -4.39
CA PRO A 95 -18.84 -17.12 -4.78
C PRO A 95 -18.58 -15.88 -3.93
N PHE A 96 -19.58 -15.47 -3.12
CA PHE A 96 -19.49 -14.35 -2.20
C PHE A 96 -19.14 -14.78 -0.77
N LEU A 97 -19.00 -16.10 -0.52
CA LEU A 97 -18.51 -16.58 0.76
C LEU A 97 -17.09 -16.08 0.98
N ARG A 98 -16.85 -15.50 2.15
CA ARG A 98 -15.54 -15.07 2.62
C ARG A 98 -15.23 -15.78 3.92
N THR A 99 -13.98 -16.17 4.04
CA THR A 99 -13.46 -16.85 5.22
C THR A 99 -12.07 -16.32 5.53
N PHE A 100 -11.75 -16.25 6.82
CA PHE A 100 -10.39 -16.05 7.29
C PHE A 100 -10.14 -16.96 8.48
N LEU A 101 -9.01 -17.67 8.46
CA LEU A 101 -8.55 -18.59 9.50
C LEU A 101 -7.32 -17.96 10.16
N GLY A 102 -7.42 -17.60 11.42
CA GLY A 102 -6.36 -16.91 12.16
C GLY A 102 -5.74 -17.74 13.28
N PRO A 103 -4.82 -17.13 14.06
CA PRO A 103 -4.17 -17.76 15.21
C PRO A 103 -5.14 -18.41 16.21
N SER A 104 -4.65 -19.35 17.00
CA SER A 104 -5.40 -19.96 18.12
C SER A 104 -6.75 -20.58 17.73
N GLY A 105 -6.90 -21.05 16.48
CA GLY A 105 -8.16 -21.61 15.98
C GLY A 105 -9.27 -20.57 15.78
N SER A 106 -8.90 -19.30 15.73
CA SER A 106 -9.82 -18.20 15.44
C SER A 106 -10.29 -18.24 13.98
N TYR A 107 -11.53 -17.85 13.77
CA TYR A 107 -12.08 -17.78 12.41
C TYR A 107 -13.19 -16.76 12.31
N ILE A 108 -13.41 -16.29 11.09
CA ILE A 108 -14.61 -15.60 10.67
C ILE A 108 -15.03 -16.15 9.30
N VAL A 109 -16.33 -16.34 9.12
CA VAL A 109 -16.95 -16.70 7.85
C VAL A 109 -18.17 -15.82 7.65
N TRP A 110 -18.30 -15.22 6.48
CA TRP A 110 -19.43 -14.36 6.18
C TRP A 110 -19.76 -14.32 4.69
N ASP A 111 -21.02 -14.00 4.41
CA ASP A 111 -21.54 -13.63 3.11
C ASP A 111 -22.68 -12.61 3.27
N ALA A 112 -23.45 -12.36 2.23
CA ALA A 112 -24.57 -11.42 2.29
C ALA A 112 -25.71 -11.85 3.25
N SER A 113 -25.76 -13.13 3.64
CA SER A 113 -26.88 -13.73 4.39
C SER A 113 -26.50 -14.19 5.80
N SER A 114 -25.21 -14.36 6.07
CA SER A 114 -24.72 -14.98 7.29
C SER A 114 -23.37 -14.44 7.71
N ILE A 115 -23.13 -14.42 9.02
CA ILE A 115 -21.81 -14.21 9.61
C ILE A 115 -21.65 -15.09 10.85
N ARG A 116 -20.49 -15.72 10.99
CA ARG A 116 -20.09 -16.47 12.19
C ARG A 116 -18.61 -16.25 12.45
N TRP A 117 -18.24 -16.10 13.71
CA TRP A 117 -16.85 -16.11 14.15
C TRP A 117 -16.70 -16.85 15.47
N ALA A 118 -15.46 -17.19 15.82
CA ALA A 118 -15.09 -17.64 17.15
C ALA A 118 -13.63 -17.31 17.44
N PHE A 119 -13.32 -17.12 18.72
CA PHE A 119 -11.95 -16.94 19.25
C PHE A 119 -11.17 -15.79 18.60
N LEU A 120 -11.85 -14.74 18.13
CA LEU A 120 -11.17 -13.58 17.57
C LEU A 120 -10.34 -12.87 18.65
N PRO A 121 -9.28 -12.13 18.28
CA PRO A 121 -8.64 -11.19 19.20
C PRO A 121 -9.70 -10.26 19.81
N ALA A 122 -9.66 -10.07 21.13
CA ALA A 122 -10.73 -9.39 21.86
C ALA A 122 -11.07 -8.01 21.27
N THR A 123 -10.06 -7.25 20.85
CA THR A 123 -10.28 -5.92 20.28
C THR A 123 -10.86 -5.95 18.86
N LEU A 124 -10.58 -7.00 18.08
CA LEU A 124 -11.24 -7.25 16.80
C LEU A 124 -12.70 -7.69 17.01
N GLU A 125 -12.96 -8.55 18.00
CA GLU A 125 -14.33 -8.95 18.34
C GLU A 125 -15.18 -7.75 18.77
N ASP A 126 -14.68 -6.93 19.70
CA ASP A 126 -15.34 -5.70 20.15
C ASP A 126 -15.65 -4.77 18.96
N THR A 127 -14.70 -4.66 18.02
CA THR A 127 -14.88 -3.89 16.79
C THR A 127 -16.05 -4.42 15.97
N LEU A 128 -16.07 -5.72 15.65
CA LEU A 128 -17.14 -6.32 14.86
C LEU A 128 -18.49 -6.28 15.57
N GLN A 129 -18.51 -6.44 16.89
CA GLN A 129 -19.72 -6.29 17.69
C GLN A 129 -20.24 -4.85 17.67
N SER A 130 -19.35 -3.84 17.68
CA SER A 130 -19.75 -2.42 17.58
C SER A 130 -20.39 -2.06 16.24
N TRP A 131 -20.17 -2.87 15.21
CA TRP A 131 -20.79 -2.74 13.88
C TRP A 131 -22.16 -3.39 13.78
N LEU A 132 -22.58 -4.12 14.81
CA LEU A 132 -23.89 -4.75 14.89
C LEU A 132 -24.87 -3.95 15.75
N THR A 133 -26.14 -4.11 15.43
CA THR A 133 -27.30 -3.72 16.23
C THR A 133 -28.22 -4.94 16.37
N PRO A 134 -29.20 -4.93 17.30
CA PRO A 134 -30.21 -5.98 17.36
C PRO A 134 -30.97 -6.20 16.04
N SER A 135 -31.01 -5.19 15.16
CA SER A 135 -31.73 -5.21 13.88
C SER A 135 -30.84 -5.49 12.66
N GLY A 136 -29.54 -5.70 12.83
CA GLY A 136 -28.60 -5.94 11.73
C GLY A 136 -27.36 -5.05 11.79
N TRP A 137 -26.78 -4.74 10.64
CA TRP A 137 -25.52 -4.00 10.55
C TRP A 137 -25.71 -2.49 10.72
N LYS A 138 -25.04 -1.90 11.72
CA LYS A 138 -24.89 -0.45 11.90
C LYS A 138 -23.92 0.14 10.88
N ALA A 139 -22.79 -0.54 10.69
CA ALA A 139 -21.68 -0.11 9.84
C ALA A 139 -21.65 -0.87 8.49
N GLY A 140 -22.70 -1.63 8.16
CA GLY A 140 -22.67 -2.58 7.07
C GLY A 140 -21.90 -3.86 7.43
N PRO A 141 -22.04 -4.94 6.64
CA PRO A 141 -21.29 -6.17 6.85
C PRO A 141 -19.79 -5.94 6.65
N PRO A 142 -18.93 -6.84 7.14
CA PRO A 142 -17.50 -6.71 6.93
C PRO A 142 -17.19 -6.84 5.43
N ARG A 143 -16.38 -5.92 4.93
CA ARG A 143 -15.84 -5.96 3.56
C ARG A 143 -14.49 -6.66 3.55
N ILE A 144 -13.63 -6.29 4.51
CA ILE A 144 -12.31 -6.90 4.71
C ILE A 144 -12.12 -7.16 6.19
N VAL A 145 -11.69 -8.36 6.55
CA VAL A 145 -11.27 -8.71 7.91
C VAL A 145 -10.07 -9.64 7.78
N THR A 146 -8.96 -9.25 8.37
CA THR A 146 -7.72 -10.04 8.39
C THR A 146 -6.94 -9.71 9.67
N TRP A 147 -6.28 -10.71 10.24
CA TRP A 147 -5.49 -10.54 11.45
C TRP A 147 -4.34 -11.53 11.53
N GLY A 148 -3.29 -11.10 12.21
CA GLY A 148 -2.08 -11.86 12.49
C GLY A 148 -1.98 -12.21 13.97
N GLU A 149 -0.78 -12.61 14.37
CA GLU A 149 -0.43 -12.78 15.78
C GLU A 149 -0.44 -11.44 16.53
N GLU A 150 -0.36 -11.51 17.87
CA GLU A 150 -0.21 -10.35 18.75
C GLU A 150 -1.29 -9.25 18.65
N ASP A 151 -2.55 -9.59 18.33
CA ASP A 151 -3.66 -8.62 18.19
C ASP A 151 -3.45 -7.64 17.01
N ALA A 152 -2.56 -7.92 16.06
CA ALA A 152 -2.45 -7.18 14.80
C ALA A 152 -3.64 -7.50 13.89
N PHE A 153 -4.40 -6.49 13.46
CA PHE A 153 -5.53 -6.72 12.57
C PHE A 153 -5.84 -5.51 11.70
N PHE A 154 -6.59 -5.77 10.63
CA PHE A 154 -7.29 -4.76 9.85
C PHE A 154 -8.72 -5.24 9.58
N ALA A 155 -9.68 -4.35 9.84
CA ALA A 155 -11.09 -4.56 9.53
C ALA A 155 -11.66 -3.31 8.85
N MET A 156 -12.42 -3.52 7.78
CA MET A 156 -13.18 -2.50 7.09
C MET A 156 -14.58 -3.02 6.77
N SER A 157 -15.61 -2.22 7.04
CA SER A 157 -16.99 -2.54 6.70
C SER A 157 -17.36 -2.08 5.27
N GLU A 158 -18.49 -2.56 4.75
CA GLU A 158 -19.03 -2.10 3.46
C GLU A 158 -19.43 -0.61 3.48
N TYR A 159 -19.72 -0.03 4.65
CA TYR A 159 -20.04 1.41 4.76
C TYR A 159 -18.79 2.29 5.02
N GLY A 160 -17.61 1.68 5.07
CA GLY A 160 -16.33 2.38 5.18
C GLY A 160 -15.86 2.65 6.61
N ASP A 161 -16.50 2.08 7.62
CA ASP A 161 -15.96 2.07 8.98
C ASP A 161 -14.70 1.20 9.00
N VAL A 162 -13.61 1.75 9.56
CA VAL A 162 -12.29 1.10 9.58
C VAL A 162 -11.75 1.05 10.99
N ALA A 163 -11.20 -0.09 11.35
CA ALA A 163 -10.47 -0.31 12.57
C ALA A 163 -9.25 -1.18 12.29
N TYR A 164 -8.14 -0.89 12.96
CA TYR A 164 -6.93 -1.68 12.83
C TYR A 164 -6.12 -1.60 14.12
N ARG A 165 -5.24 -2.59 14.30
CA ARG A 165 -4.20 -2.64 15.33
C ARG A 165 -2.88 -3.04 14.67
N LEU A 166 -1.80 -2.55 15.25
CA LEU A 166 -0.45 -2.70 14.73
C LEU A 166 0.33 -3.82 15.44
N GLY A 167 -0.33 -4.67 16.23
CA GLY A 167 0.32 -5.68 17.07
C GLY A 167 0.91 -5.12 18.37
N GLY A 168 1.36 -6.01 19.26
CA GLY A 168 2.35 -5.70 20.31
C GLY A 168 1.88 -4.89 21.53
N LYS A 169 0.99 -5.43 22.38
CA LYS A 169 0.68 -4.81 23.70
C LYS A 169 1.85 -4.80 24.72
N GLY A 170 3.05 -5.26 24.36
CA GLY A 170 4.18 -5.44 25.28
C GLY A 170 5.51 -4.74 24.91
N GLY A 171 5.55 -3.92 23.86
CA GLY A 171 6.75 -3.13 23.53
C GLY A 171 7.95 -3.91 22.95
N ASN A 172 7.83 -5.22 22.72
CA ASN A 172 8.91 -6.05 22.18
C ASN A 172 8.76 -6.45 20.69
N GLY A 173 7.85 -5.77 19.96
CA GLY A 173 7.77 -5.74 18.50
C GLY A 173 7.22 -7.00 17.84
N GLU A 174 6.67 -6.86 16.63
CA GLU A 174 6.60 -7.92 15.59
C GLU A 174 5.93 -7.46 14.26
N TRP A 175 5.26 -6.30 14.25
CA TRP A 175 4.59 -5.76 13.04
C TRP A 175 5.10 -4.37 12.62
N GLU A 176 6.42 -4.16 12.59
CA GLU A 176 7.04 -2.86 12.29
C GLU A 176 6.85 -2.43 10.84
N ILE A 177 6.90 -3.36 9.88
CA ILE A 177 6.69 -3.06 8.45
C ILE A 177 5.22 -2.70 8.19
N TRP A 178 4.31 -3.44 8.82
CA TRP A 178 2.89 -3.12 8.79
C TRP A 178 2.62 -1.75 9.42
N LYS A 179 3.17 -1.48 10.60
CA LYS A 179 3.09 -0.17 11.27
C LYS A 179 3.64 0.96 10.41
N GLU A 180 4.83 0.80 9.83
CA GLU A 180 5.43 1.79 8.93
C GLU A 180 4.48 2.09 7.76
N THR A 181 3.88 1.05 7.18
CA THR A 181 2.92 1.20 6.06
C THR A 181 1.66 1.96 6.48
N VAL A 182 1.10 1.65 7.64
CA VAL A 182 -0.08 2.35 8.16
C VAL A 182 0.23 3.82 8.48
N GLU A 183 1.35 4.08 9.15
CA GLU A 183 1.78 5.44 9.48
C GLU A 183 2.07 6.25 8.23
N GLU A 184 2.70 5.63 7.23
CA GLU A 184 2.97 6.23 5.94
C GLU A 184 1.67 6.67 5.25
N TRP A 185 0.72 5.74 5.07
CA TRP A 185 -0.56 6.03 4.41
C TRP A 185 -1.39 7.05 5.18
N ARG A 186 -1.44 6.97 6.51
CA ARG A 186 -2.14 7.99 7.33
C ARG A 186 -1.47 9.35 7.27
N GLY A 187 -0.16 9.39 7.06
CA GLY A 187 0.56 10.62 6.79
C GLY A 187 0.23 11.22 5.42
N GLU A 188 -0.49 10.50 4.55
CA GLU A 188 -0.89 10.96 3.22
C GLU A 188 -2.07 11.93 3.21
N SER A 189 -1.86 13.09 2.57
CA SER A 189 -2.90 14.11 2.47
C SER A 189 -4.03 13.58 1.60
N GLY A 190 -5.25 13.68 2.10
CA GLY A 190 -6.43 13.18 1.39
C GLY A 190 -6.57 11.65 1.40
N PHE A 191 -5.61 10.89 1.96
CA PHE A 191 -5.79 9.46 2.12
C PHE A 191 -6.96 9.18 3.06
N VAL A 192 -7.85 8.30 2.59
CA VAL A 192 -8.96 7.77 3.35
C VAL A 192 -8.95 6.26 3.21
N TRP A 193 -9.23 5.54 4.30
CA TRP A 193 -9.17 4.08 4.31
C TRP A 193 -10.13 3.40 3.34
N SER A 194 -11.20 4.10 2.91
CA SER A 194 -12.09 3.64 1.84
C SER A 194 -11.39 3.47 0.48
N GLU A 195 -10.19 4.04 0.29
CA GLU A 195 -9.34 3.80 -0.87
C GLU A 195 -8.64 2.43 -0.84
N VAL A 196 -8.61 1.74 0.31
CA VAL A 196 -8.05 0.38 0.38
C VAL A 196 -8.96 -0.58 -0.39
N ALA A 197 -8.39 -1.18 -1.42
CA ALA A 197 -9.05 -2.15 -2.29
C ALA A 197 -8.97 -3.57 -1.71
N TYR A 198 -7.81 -3.92 -1.14
CA TYR A 198 -7.52 -5.23 -0.61
C TYR A 198 -6.47 -5.15 0.49
N ILE A 199 -6.61 -5.99 1.51
CA ILE A 199 -5.55 -6.24 2.48
C ILE A 199 -5.65 -7.67 3.01
N SER A 200 -4.51 -8.31 3.19
CA SER A 200 -4.35 -9.61 3.83
C SER A 200 -3.10 -9.59 4.69
N ILE A 201 -3.25 -9.94 5.95
CA ILE A 201 -2.21 -10.07 6.97
C ILE A 201 -1.96 -11.58 7.15
N ASP A 202 -0.70 -11.98 7.23
CA ASP A 202 -0.34 -13.38 7.48
C ASP A 202 -0.74 -13.79 8.91
N PRO A 203 -1.54 -14.86 9.08
CA PRO A 203 -1.93 -15.35 10.39
C PRO A 203 -0.81 -16.07 11.16
N VAL A 204 0.36 -16.31 10.55
CA VAL A 204 1.48 -17.05 11.13
C VAL A 204 2.71 -16.16 11.23
N THR A 205 3.14 -15.58 10.11
CA THR A 205 4.42 -14.89 10.05
C THR A 205 4.22 -13.40 10.30
N THR A 206 4.82 -12.92 11.37
CA THR A 206 4.79 -11.51 11.72
C THR A 206 5.41 -10.67 10.62
N ASP A 207 4.83 -9.49 10.39
CA ASP A 207 5.22 -8.56 9.33
C ASP A 207 5.05 -9.07 7.89
N GLN A 208 4.46 -10.24 7.63
CA GLN A 208 4.01 -10.60 6.29
C GLN A 208 2.59 -10.11 6.01
N PHE A 209 2.40 -9.34 4.95
CA PHE A 209 1.10 -8.82 4.53
C PHE A 209 1.12 -8.35 3.08
N VAL A 210 -0.06 -8.05 2.56
CA VAL A 210 -0.25 -7.31 1.30
C VAL A 210 -1.39 -6.33 1.48
N ALA A 211 -1.21 -5.09 1.05
CA ALA A 211 -2.21 -4.04 1.06
C ALA A 211 -2.19 -3.27 -0.27
N ILE A 212 -3.34 -3.13 -0.90
CA ILE A 212 -3.51 -2.53 -2.23
C ILE A 212 -4.59 -1.46 -2.15
N ARG A 213 -4.32 -0.29 -2.73
CA ARG A 213 -5.26 0.83 -2.87
C ARG A 213 -5.88 0.88 -4.27
N ASN A 214 -7.03 1.52 -4.38
CA ASN A 214 -7.79 1.67 -5.63
C ASN A 214 -7.02 2.44 -6.73
N ASP A 215 -6.02 3.24 -6.36
CA ASP A 215 -5.14 3.99 -7.27
C ASP A 215 -3.97 3.15 -7.81
N GLY A 216 -3.89 1.87 -7.41
CA GLY A 216 -2.81 0.95 -7.77
C GLY A 216 -1.58 1.04 -6.86
N THR A 217 -1.54 1.99 -5.92
CA THR A 217 -0.50 2.04 -4.89
C THR A 217 -0.63 0.81 -3.99
N TRP A 218 0.49 0.18 -3.68
CA TRP A 218 0.49 -0.96 -2.78
C TRP A 218 1.71 -1.00 -1.88
N ALA A 219 1.57 -1.73 -0.78
CA ALA A 219 2.63 -2.09 0.12
C ALA A 219 2.42 -3.54 0.54
N GLY A 220 3.48 -4.28 0.73
CA GLY A 220 3.41 -5.62 1.24
C GLY A 220 4.75 -6.06 1.75
N SER A 221 4.78 -7.22 2.38
CA SER A 221 5.99 -7.85 2.82
C SER A 221 5.76 -9.35 2.85
N ILE A 222 6.73 -10.08 2.32
CA ILE A 222 6.67 -11.53 2.18
C ILE A 222 8.12 -12.05 2.17
N ASP A 223 8.30 -13.33 2.44
CA ASP A 223 9.60 -13.99 2.28
C ASP A 223 10.19 -13.76 0.87
N ASP A 224 11.52 -13.60 0.80
CA ASP A 224 12.28 -13.31 -0.43
C ASP A 224 11.94 -14.32 -1.55
N SER A 225 11.70 -15.58 -1.20
CA SER A 225 11.41 -16.63 -2.19
C SER A 225 10.02 -16.48 -2.84
N ASN A 226 9.13 -15.65 -2.27
CA ASN A 226 7.77 -15.40 -2.75
C ASN A 226 7.54 -13.97 -3.26
N GLU A 227 8.56 -13.11 -3.26
CA GLU A 227 8.48 -11.72 -3.74
C GLU A 227 7.86 -11.63 -5.14
N THR A 228 8.29 -12.49 -6.07
CA THR A 228 7.77 -12.53 -7.44
C THR A 228 6.28 -12.89 -7.48
N ALA A 229 5.80 -13.73 -6.56
CA ALA A 229 4.39 -14.10 -6.51
C ALA A 229 3.53 -12.92 -6.01
N LEU A 230 4.01 -12.19 -5.01
CA LEU A 230 3.34 -11.01 -4.49
C LEU A 230 3.29 -9.90 -5.55
N GLU A 231 4.40 -9.59 -6.21
CA GLU A 231 4.42 -8.58 -7.27
C GLU A 231 3.47 -8.94 -8.43
N ASN A 232 3.50 -10.21 -8.87
CA ASN A 232 2.59 -10.69 -9.90
C ASN A 232 1.12 -10.60 -9.46
N PHE A 233 0.81 -10.84 -8.18
CA PHE A 233 -0.54 -10.65 -7.66
C PHE A 233 -0.96 -9.19 -7.79
N VAL A 234 -0.13 -8.25 -7.30
CA VAL A 234 -0.51 -6.83 -7.26
C VAL A 234 -0.58 -6.20 -8.65
N VAL A 235 0.39 -6.45 -9.53
CA VAL A 235 0.39 -5.92 -10.92
C VAL A 235 -0.88 -6.33 -11.68
N ASN A 236 -1.40 -7.51 -11.38
CA ASN A 236 -2.58 -8.07 -12.03
C ASN A 236 -3.88 -7.89 -11.24
N PHE A 237 -3.85 -7.19 -10.10
CA PHE A 237 -5.03 -6.99 -9.25
C PHE A 237 -6.11 -6.15 -9.93
N PHE A 238 -5.74 -5.16 -10.76
CA PHE A 238 -6.67 -4.24 -11.43
C PHE A 238 -6.77 -4.41 -12.96
N ARG A 239 -6.18 -5.47 -13.55
CA ARG A 239 -6.12 -5.59 -15.01
C ARG A 239 -7.48 -5.57 -15.72
N LEU A 240 -8.56 -6.04 -15.08
CA LEU A 240 -9.91 -6.00 -15.68
C LEU A 240 -10.71 -4.72 -15.40
N THR A 241 -10.28 -3.86 -14.47
CA THR A 241 -11.00 -2.61 -14.16
C THR A 241 -10.62 -1.46 -15.08
N LYS A 242 -9.47 -1.55 -15.76
CA LYS A 242 -9.07 -0.62 -16.83
C LYS A 242 -9.98 -0.86 -18.03
N LYS A 243 -11.16 -0.21 -18.02
CA LYS A 243 -12.07 -0.16 -19.16
C LYS A 243 -11.27 0.15 -20.41
N LYS A 244 -11.32 -0.74 -21.40
CA LYS A 244 -10.87 -0.44 -22.76
C LYS A 244 -11.47 0.92 -23.13
N PRO A 245 -10.67 1.93 -23.52
CA PRO A 245 -11.18 3.25 -23.83
C PRO A 245 -12.33 3.07 -24.80
N ARG A 246 -13.52 3.52 -24.39
CA ARG A 246 -14.73 3.39 -25.20
C ARG A 246 -14.44 4.20 -26.47
N PRO A 247 -14.55 3.62 -27.68
CA PRO A 247 -14.37 4.39 -28.90
C PRO A 247 -15.29 5.61 -28.83
N GLU A 248 -14.70 6.77 -29.04
CA GLU A 248 -15.32 8.09 -28.95
C GLU A 248 -16.58 8.11 -29.82
N SER A 249 -17.75 7.96 -29.19
CA SER A 249 -19.01 7.96 -29.90
C SER A 249 -19.30 9.38 -30.39
N THR A 250 -19.47 9.51 -31.71
CA THR A 250 -19.87 10.70 -32.46
C THR A 250 -20.87 11.58 -31.69
N PRO A 251 -20.69 12.91 -31.64
CA PRO A 251 -21.53 13.80 -30.86
C PRO A 251 -23.00 13.71 -31.29
N GLN A 252 -23.85 13.19 -30.42
CA GLN A 252 -25.30 13.31 -30.55
C GLN A 252 -25.76 14.70 -30.08
N PRO A 253 -26.73 15.33 -30.76
CA PRO A 253 -27.23 16.65 -30.43
C PRO A 253 -27.95 16.68 -29.07
N GLN A 254 -27.58 17.66 -28.26
CA GLN A 254 -28.12 17.92 -26.92
C GLN A 254 -29.61 18.26 -27.00
N THR A 255 -30.45 17.44 -26.36
CA THR A 255 -31.80 17.85 -25.96
C THR A 255 -31.76 18.30 -24.51
N ASN A 256 -31.95 19.61 -24.33
CA ASN A 256 -32.11 20.24 -23.01
C ASN A 256 -33.39 19.72 -22.35
N ASN A 257 -33.27 19.11 -21.17
CA ASN A 257 -34.38 19.10 -20.22
C ASN A 257 -33.87 19.27 -18.79
N TYR A 258 -34.22 20.44 -18.25
CA TYR A 258 -34.15 20.84 -16.85
C TYR A 258 -34.99 19.88 -15.99
N HIS A 259 -34.46 19.42 -14.86
CA HIS A 259 -35.18 19.50 -13.59
C HIS A 259 -34.21 19.39 -12.42
N GLN A 260 -34.17 20.49 -11.68
CA GLN A 260 -33.37 20.79 -10.50
C GLN A 260 -34.21 20.46 -9.27
N TYR A 261 -33.71 19.62 -8.36
CA TYR A 261 -34.25 19.51 -7.00
C TYR A 261 -33.08 19.56 -6.01
N SER A 262 -32.92 20.73 -5.40
CA SER A 262 -32.02 21.01 -4.28
C SER A 262 -32.74 20.71 -2.96
N GLN A 263 -32.09 19.98 -2.05
CA GLN A 263 -32.42 20.02 -0.63
C GLN A 263 -31.19 20.49 0.16
N SER A 264 -31.31 21.72 0.66
CA SER A 264 -30.38 22.35 1.59
C SER A 264 -30.92 22.19 3.01
N TYR A 265 -30.13 21.57 3.90
CA TYR A 265 -30.31 21.70 5.34
C TYR A 265 -29.20 22.59 5.90
N SER A 266 -29.57 23.79 6.32
CA SER A 266 -28.75 24.72 7.08
C SER A 266 -29.17 24.67 8.55
N HIS A 267 -28.24 24.31 9.43
CA HIS A 267 -28.36 24.58 10.86
C HIS A 267 -27.38 25.69 11.25
N SER A 268 -27.98 26.81 11.62
CA SER A 268 -27.38 27.94 12.32
C SER A 268 -27.32 27.64 13.82
N ASN A 269 -26.18 27.91 14.46
CA ASN A 269 -26.20 28.38 15.83
C ASN A 269 -25.07 29.39 16.10
N SER A 270 -25.51 30.62 16.38
CA SER A 270 -24.90 31.67 17.20
C SER A 270 -24.31 31.14 18.52
N GLN A 271 -23.41 31.76 19.28
CA GLN A 271 -22.85 33.11 19.42
C GLN A 271 -21.72 32.96 20.47
N SER A 272 -20.64 33.76 20.41
CA SER A 272 -20.01 34.43 21.57
C SER A 272 -18.68 35.14 21.21
N ARG A 273 -18.71 36.49 21.30
CA ARG A 273 -17.76 37.48 21.86
C ARG A 273 -16.32 37.02 22.22
N ALA A 274 -15.26 37.84 22.24
CA ALA A 274 -14.89 39.20 21.84
C ALA A 274 -13.42 39.41 22.32
N ASN A 275 -12.72 40.40 21.74
CA ASN A 275 -11.37 40.93 22.10
C ASN A 275 -10.17 40.08 21.62
N GLY A 276 -9.09 40.61 21.03
CA GLY A 276 -8.65 41.98 20.78
C GLY A 276 -7.33 41.96 19.98
N GLU A 277 -6.77 43.15 19.75
CA GLU A 277 -5.43 43.45 19.20
C GLU A 277 -5.20 43.30 17.68
N TYR A 278 -5.39 44.44 17.01
CA TYR A 278 -4.88 44.75 15.68
C TYR A 278 -3.36 44.95 15.72
N HIS A 279 -2.59 43.92 15.37
CA HIS A 279 -1.24 44.13 14.83
C HIS A 279 -1.34 44.47 13.35
N GLN A 280 -0.90 45.69 12.99
CA GLN A 280 -0.64 46.12 11.61
C GLN A 280 0.42 45.20 10.98
N ARG A 281 -0.03 44.13 10.33
CA ARG A 281 0.80 43.27 9.50
C ARG A 281 0.99 43.98 8.16
N SER A 282 2.19 44.49 7.93
CA SER A 282 2.63 45.05 6.65
C SER A 282 2.22 44.11 5.52
N LYS A 283 1.36 44.60 4.62
CA LYS A 283 0.95 43.92 3.39
C LYS A 283 2.18 43.77 2.50
N SER A 284 2.93 42.68 2.67
CA SER A 284 3.89 42.21 1.68
C SER A 284 3.14 41.98 0.37
N GLN A 285 3.54 42.70 -0.68
CA GLN A 285 2.95 42.58 -2.00
C GLN A 285 2.88 41.10 -2.43
N PRO A 286 1.77 40.65 -3.05
CA PRO A 286 1.69 39.30 -3.60
C PRO A 286 2.78 39.14 -4.66
N HIS A 287 3.81 38.36 -4.33
CA HIS A 287 4.82 37.97 -5.32
C HIS A 287 4.10 37.25 -6.47
N PRO A 288 4.35 37.67 -7.73
CA PRO A 288 3.72 37.04 -8.89
C PRO A 288 4.01 35.54 -8.87
N ARG A 289 2.93 34.75 -8.97
CA ARG A 289 2.97 33.29 -9.04
C ARG A 289 3.96 32.91 -10.15
N PRO A 290 5.05 32.18 -9.88
CA PRO A 290 5.95 31.71 -10.92
C PRO A 290 5.11 30.91 -11.91
N ALA A 291 5.04 31.36 -13.17
CA ALA A 291 4.34 30.65 -14.21
C ALA A 291 4.87 29.22 -14.26
N GLU A 292 3.97 28.26 -14.52
CA GLU A 292 4.29 26.85 -14.68
C GLU A 292 5.13 26.68 -15.95
N THR A 293 6.41 27.02 -15.85
CA THR A 293 7.36 26.96 -16.96
C THR A 293 7.67 25.51 -17.22
N LYS A 294 7.39 25.07 -18.46
CA LYS A 294 7.86 23.77 -18.97
C LYS A 294 9.36 23.62 -18.63
N PRO A 295 9.79 22.46 -18.09
CA PRO A 295 11.19 22.23 -17.80
C PRO A 295 12.07 22.48 -19.02
N ASP A 296 13.22 23.11 -18.78
CA ASP A 296 14.28 23.21 -19.79
C ASP A 296 14.78 21.79 -20.13
N THR A 297 14.90 21.49 -21.43
CA THR A 297 15.22 20.14 -21.92
C THR A 297 16.58 19.65 -21.44
N VAL A 298 17.56 20.55 -21.29
CA VAL A 298 18.90 20.21 -20.77
C VAL A 298 18.81 19.84 -19.29
N THR A 299 18.07 20.62 -18.50
CA THR A 299 17.88 20.35 -17.07
C THR A 299 17.10 19.05 -16.84
N GLN A 300 16.10 18.76 -17.69
CA GLN A 300 15.36 17.50 -17.66
C GLN A 300 16.26 16.29 -17.94
N ALA A 301 17.12 16.35 -18.96
CA ALA A 301 18.08 15.28 -19.25
C ALA A 301 19.06 15.05 -18.09
N GLN A 302 19.46 16.13 -17.39
CA GLN A 302 20.30 16.04 -16.18
C GLN A 302 19.56 15.36 -15.02
N TYR A 303 18.27 15.68 -14.82
CA TYR A 303 17.43 14.99 -13.85
C TYR A 303 17.31 13.50 -14.20
N GLU A 304 17.01 13.15 -15.44
CA GLU A 304 16.86 11.75 -15.88
C GLU A 304 18.15 10.94 -15.65
N SER A 305 19.30 11.52 -16.00
CA SER A 305 20.61 10.91 -15.75
C SER A 305 20.89 10.70 -14.26
N TRP A 306 20.69 11.74 -13.44
CA TRP A 306 20.88 11.67 -11.99
C TRP A 306 19.90 10.69 -11.33
N ALA A 307 18.62 10.73 -11.70
CA ALA A 307 17.58 9.86 -11.14
C ALA A 307 17.85 8.39 -11.48
N THR A 308 18.28 8.11 -12.71
CA THR A 308 18.68 6.76 -13.15
C THR A 308 19.87 6.27 -12.37
N SER A 309 20.95 7.05 -12.29
CA SER A 309 22.15 6.68 -11.53
C SER A 309 21.84 6.46 -10.05
N THR A 310 21.07 7.35 -9.43
CA THR A 310 20.65 7.24 -8.02
C THR A 310 19.79 5.99 -7.79
N ALA A 311 18.84 5.71 -8.69
CA ALA A 311 17.99 4.52 -8.60
C ALA A 311 18.82 3.23 -8.72
N SER A 312 19.78 3.18 -9.67
CA SER A 312 20.69 2.04 -9.81
C SER A 312 21.55 1.82 -8.56
N SER A 313 22.08 2.89 -7.95
CA SER A 313 22.85 2.80 -6.71
C SER A 313 21.99 2.28 -5.55
N PHE A 314 20.75 2.75 -5.42
CA PHE A 314 19.83 2.29 -4.37
C PHE A 314 19.45 0.82 -4.57
N ALA A 315 19.15 0.42 -5.81
CA ALA A 315 18.86 -0.97 -6.13
C ALA A 315 20.05 -1.90 -5.81
N SER A 316 21.27 -1.48 -6.14
CA SER A 316 22.49 -2.22 -5.82
C SER A 316 22.70 -2.36 -4.30
N ALA A 317 22.48 -1.29 -3.54
CA ALA A 317 22.64 -1.29 -2.08
C ALA A 317 21.54 -2.10 -1.37
N LEU A 318 20.31 -2.05 -1.87
CA LEU A 318 19.23 -2.91 -1.41
C LEU A 318 19.59 -4.38 -1.64
N ALA A 319 20.05 -4.75 -2.83
CA ALA A 319 20.51 -6.10 -3.14
C ALA A 319 21.71 -6.54 -2.26
N ALA A 320 22.59 -5.62 -1.87
CA ALA A 320 23.69 -5.92 -0.96
C ALA A 320 23.18 -6.28 0.45
N ASN A 321 22.23 -5.51 0.97
CA ASN A 321 21.58 -5.79 2.25
C ASN A 321 20.83 -7.14 2.24
N THR A 322 20.29 -7.52 1.08
CA THR A 322 19.64 -8.82 0.92
C THR A 322 20.63 -9.98 0.71
N ALA A 323 21.94 -9.77 0.66
CA ALA A 323 22.89 -10.87 0.47
C ALA A 323 23.36 -11.52 1.80
N SER A 324 23.09 -10.89 2.95
CA SER A 324 23.53 -11.43 4.25
C SER A 324 22.74 -12.70 4.65
N PRO A 325 23.39 -13.84 4.94
CA PRO A 325 22.76 -15.15 5.11
C PRO A 325 22.09 -15.39 6.47
N THR A 326 22.05 -14.41 7.37
CA THR A 326 21.33 -14.54 8.65
C THR A 326 19.83 -14.34 8.41
N HIS A 327 19.01 -15.37 8.68
CA HIS A 327 17.53 -15.40 8.61
C HIS A 327 16.90 -14.01 8.40
N LYS A 328 16.61 -13.67 7.14
CA LYS A 328 16.08 -12.33 6.84
C LYS A 328 14.64 -12.27 7.28
N ALA A 329 14.35 -11.29 8.14
CA ALA A 329 13.00 -10.81 8.34
C ALA A 329 12.37 -10.46 6.96
N PRO A 330 11.04 -10.60 6.83
CA PRO A 330 10.31 -10.16 5.64
C PRO A 330 10.72 -8.74 5.26
N LYS A 331 10.81 -8.44 3.95
CA LYS A 331 11.18 -7.09 3.48
C LYS A 331 9.94 -6.33 3.01
N LYS A 332 9.91 -5.02 3.25
CA LYS A 332 8.86 -4.15 2.70
C LYS A 332 9.04 -4.03 1.20
N LEU A 333 8.09 -4.57 0.46
CA LEU A 333 7.90 -4.39 -0.97
C LEU A 333 6.89 -3.28 -1.18
N GLN A 334 7.27 -2.28 -1.97
CA GLN A 334 6.40 -1.13 -2.20
C GLN A 334 6.62 -0.58 -3.60
N VAL A 335 5.60 -0.66 -4.44
CA VAL A 335 5.53 0.11 -5.68
C VAL A 335 4.43 1.14 -5.50
N ARG A 336 4.85 2.39 -5.35
CA ARG A 336 3.97 3.55 -5.55
C ARG A 336 3.76 3.69 -7.03
N SER A 337 2.53 4.00 -7.48
CA SER A 337 2.17 4.17 -8.89
C SER A 337 3.14 5.14 -9.60
N GLN A 338 4.25 4.62 -10.10
CA GLN A 338 5.17 5.33 -10.96
C GLN A 338 4.60 5.21 -12.36
N SER A 339 3.93 6.26 -12.81
CA SER A 339 3.54 6.43 -14.22
C SER A 339 4.73 6.69 -15.15
N SER A 340 5.94 6.22 -14.80
CA SER A 340 7.15 6.32 -15.60
C SER A 340 7.71 4.93 -15.83
N SER A 341 7.48 4.38 -17.02
CA SER A 341 8.04 3.11 -17.46
C SER A 341 9.57 3.21 -17.55
N ILE A 342 10.27 2.81 -16.48
CA ILE A 342 11.71 2.57 -16.57
C ILE A 342 11.88 1.22 -17.30
N PRO A 343 12.59 1.15 -18.43
CA PRO A 343 12.84 -0.10 -19.12
C PRO A 343 13.67 -1.02 -18.23
N ALA A 344 13.12 -2.22 -17.96
CA ALA A 344 13.83 -3.30 -17.28
C ALA A 344 14.93 -3.86 -18.21
N SER A 345 16.08 -3.19 -18.24
CA SER A 345 17.26 -3.75 -18.88
C SER A 345 17.83 -4.85 -17.99
N SER A 346 17.88 -6.06 -18.53
CA SER A 346 18.46 -7.27 -17.94
C SER A 346 19.97 -7.10 -17.75
N THR A 347 20.41 -6.47 -16.66
CA THR A 347 21.81 -6.45 -16.27
C THR A 347 22.17 -7.69 -15.45
N SER A 348 23.29 -8.30 -15.83
CA SER A 348 24.02 -9.35 -15.11
C SER A 348 23.95 -9.19 -13.60
N VAL A 349 23.81 -10.32 -12.89
CA VAL A 349 23.84 -10.44 -11.41
C VAL A 349 25.20 -9.98 -10.88
N GLY A 350 25.42 -8.67 -10.86
CA GLY A 350 26.52 -8.07 -10.11
C GLY A 350 26.22 -8.25 -8.63
N GLN A 351 27.23 -8.59 -7.84
CA GLN A 351 27.13 -8.57 -6.39
C GLN A 351 26.66 -7.17 -5.97
N GLY A 352 25.51 -7.09 -5.29
CA GLY A 352 25.01 -5.81 -4.79
C GLY A 352 26.07 -5.14 -3.92
N LYS A 353 26.23 -3.83 -4.04
CA LYS A 353 27.19 -3.05 -3.25
C LYS A 353 26.45 -2.00 -2.40
N LEU A 354 26.75 -1.96 -1.11
CA LEU A 354 26.27 -0.90 -0.21
C LEU A 354 26.79 0.48 -0.65
N LEU A 355 26.07 1.53 -0.27
CA LEU A 355 26.46 2.91 -0.57
C LEU A 355 27.67 3.31 0.26
N SER A 356 28.72 3.78 -0.40
CA SER A 356 29.90 4.39 0.22
C SER A 356 30.05 5.88 -0.10
N THR A 357 29.13 6.42 -0.91
CA THR A 357 29.10 7.83 -1.33
C THR A 357 27.66 8.29 -1.51
N PHE A 358 27.44 9.60 -1.37
CA PHE A 358 26.14 10.19 -1.55
C PHE A 358 25.88 10.53 -3.03
N PRO A 359 24.68 10.26 -3.57
CA PRO A 359 24.29 10.64 -4.93
C PRO A 359 24.04 12.17 -5.05
N TYR A 360 25.11 12.96 -5.03
CA TYR A 360 25.05 14.41 -5.12
C TYR A 360 24.34 14.91 -6.39
N LEU A 361 23.70 16.07 -6.28
CA LEU A 361 23.08 16.75 -7.42
C LEU A 361 24.14 17.14 -8.45
N PRO A 362 23.81 17.13 -9.76
CA PRO A 362 24.72 17.61 -10.80
C PRO A 362 25.13 19.06 -10.54
N THR A 363 26.43 19.36 -10.66
CA THR A 363 26.98 20.71 -10.42
C THR A 363 26.40 21.77 -11.35
N SER A 364 25.95 21.35 -12.54
CA SER A 364 25.24 22.17 -13.52
C SER A 364 23.89 22.69 -13.02
N VAL A 365 23.24 21.98 -12.09
CA VAL A 365 21.95 22.38 -11.51
C VAL A 365 22.15 23.19 -10.23
N THR A 366 23.24 22.95 -9.50
CA THR A 366 23.58 23.62 -8.23
C THR A 366 24.13 25.03 -8.40
N THR A 367 23.41 25.89 -9.13
CA THR A 367 23.89 27.23 -9.52
C THR A 367 23.22 28.38 -8.75
N CYS A 368 22.41 28.11 -7.72
CA CYS A 368 21.88 29.16 -6.84
C CYS A 368 23.00 30.03 -6.25
N LYS A 369 22.86 31.36 -6.42
CA LYS A 369 23.81 32.39 -5.96
C LYS A 369 23.28 33.25 -4.82
N LEU A 370 22.15 32.88 -4.22
CA LEU A 370 21.59 33.65 -3.10
C LEU A 370 22.58 33.64 -1.94
N PRO A 371 22.92 34.80 -1.34
CA PRO A 371 23.90 34.87 -0.24
C PRO A 371 23.56 33.93 0.92
N ALA A 372 22.29 33.80 1.27
CA ALA A 372 21.80 32.90 2.32
C ALA A 372 22.09 31.40 2.03
N CYS A 373 22.27 31.03 0.76
CA CYS A 373 22.58 29.66 0.35
C CYS A 373 24.09 29.38 0.25
N ALA A 374 24.93 30.42 0.24
CA ALA A 374 26.37 30.27 0.00
C ALA A 374 27.05 29.46 1.11
N ALA A 375 26.74 29.76 2.38
CA ALA A 375 27.34 29.10 3.54
C ALA A 375 27.06 27.59 3.56
N GLN A 376 25.81 27.19 3.29
CA GLN A 376 25.44 25.77 3.20
C GLN A 376 26.18 25.09 2.04
N LYS A 377 26.28 25.73 0.87
CA LYS A 377 26.92 25.13 -0.31
C LYS A 377 28.44 25.00 -0.21
N SER A 378 29.10 25.86 0.57
CA SER A 378 30.55 25.85 0.72
C SER A 378 31.08 24.74 1.62
N ASP A 379 30.24 24.17 2.47
CA ASP A 379 30.65 23.10 3.38
C ASP A 379 30.84 21.78 2.58
N PRO A 380 32.07 21.23 2.51
CA PRO A 380 32.34 20.01 1.76
C PRO A 380 31.68 18.77 2.37
N SER A 381 31.31 18.84 3.65
CA SER A 381 30.54 17.79 4.33
C SER A 381 29.04 17.94 4.11
N SER A 382 28.51 19.08 3.67
CA SER A 382 27.06 19.22 3.43
C SER A 382 26.56 18.52 2.16
N LEU A 383 25.26 18.63 1.86
CA LEU A 383 24.65 18.27 0.57
C LEU A 383 25.27 19.00 -0.65
N ARG A 384 26.05 20.07 -0.43
CA ARG A 384 26.62 20.95 -1.48
C ARG A 384 25.57 21.58 -2.39
N ALA A 385 24.32 21.56 -1.94
CA ALA A 385 23.15 22.09 -2.61
C ALA A 385 22.27 22.78 -1.58
N CYS A 386 21.61 23.85 -1.98
CA CYS A 386 20.56 24.46 -1.17
C CYS A 386 19.17 23.99 -1.62
N LYS A 387 18.14 24.31 -0.84
CA LYS A 387 16.74 24.03 -1.19
C LYS A 387 16.35 24.48 -2.61
N HIS A 388 16.83 25.65 -3.07
CA HIS A 388 16.52 26.14 -4.42
C HIS A 388 17.13 25.29 -5.53
N ASP A 389 18.34 24.74 -5.30
CA ASP A 389 18.99 23.82 -6.23
C ASP A 389 18.25 22.49 -6.28
N VAL A 390 17.83 21.97 -5.11
CA VAL A 390 16.99 20.77 -4.99
C VAL A 390 15.65 20.98 -5.70
N GLU A 391 14.94 22.07 -5.43
CA GLU A 391 13.67 22.38 -6.09
C GLU A 391 13.81 22.42 -7.61
N ARG A 392 14.87 23.09 -8.11
CA ARG A 392 15.12 23.20 -9.54
C ARG A 392 15.32 21.83 -10.19
N LEU A 393 16.14 20.97 -9.59
CA LEU A 393 16.36 19.61 -10.08
C LEU A 393 15.06 18.80 -10.06
N LEU A 394 14.33 18.83 -8.94
CA LEU A 394 13.11 18.06 -8.77
C LEU A 394 11.99 18.54 -9.71
N ARG A 395 11.90 19.85 -10.00
CA ARG A 395 10.96 20.40 -11.00
C ARG A 395 11.25 19.91 -12.41
N ALA A 396 12.52 19.66 -12.70
CA ALA A 396 12.93 19.13 -14.01
C ALA A 396 12.42 17.70 -14.27
N SER A 397 11.89 17.01 -13.25
CA SER A 397 11.21 15.72 -13.42
C SER A 397 9.93 15.79 -14.25
N GLY A 398 9.28 16.97 -14.34
CA GLY A 398 7.93 17.10 -14.88
C GLY A 398 6.83 16.48 -14.01
N LEU A 399 7.17 15.84 -12.88
CA LEU A 399 6.24 15.21 -11.94
C LEU A 399 6.06 16.01 -10.64
N TYR A 400 6.71 17.17 -10.54
CA TYR A 400 6.77 17.99 -9.34
C TYR A 400 5.37 18.41 -8.87
N SER A 401 4.91 17.76 -7.82
CA SER A 401 3.63 17.99 -7.16
C SER A 401 3.79 17.73 -5.67
N TYR A 402 2.80 18.18 -4.88
CA TYR A 402 2.79 17.92 -3.43
C TYR A 402 2.91 16.41 -3.13
N GLU A 403 2.12 15.56 -3.82
CA GLU A 403 2.17 14.12 -3.60
C GLU A 403 3.49 13.50 -4.05
N TRP A 404 4.02 13.90 -5.20
CA TRP A 404 5.30 13.38 -5.68
C TRP A 404 6.47 13.77 -4.75
N LEU A 405 6.49 14.98 -4.20
CA LEU A 405 7.51 15.39 -3.22
C LEU A 405 7.47 14.55 -1.95
N ARG A 406 6.28 14.12 -1.51
CA ARG A 406 6.16 13.21 -0.36
C ARG A 406 6.74 11.83 -0.66
N GLN A 407 6.65 11.40 -1.92
CA GLN A 407 7.31 10.17 -2.36
C GLN A 407 8.83 10.29 -2.28
N GLU A 408 9.37 11.38 -2.82
CA GLU A 408 10.79 11.66 -2.73
C GLU A 408 11.26 11.80 -1.28
N ARG A 409 10.53 12.49 -0.40
CA ARG A 409 10.88 12.62 1.03
C ARG A 409 11.13 11.26 1.68
N ILE A 410 10.28 10.27 1.41
CA ILE A 410 10.41 8.92 1.97
C ILE A 410 11.61 8.16 1.40
N ARG A 411 11.90 8.37 0.11
CA ARG A 411 13.11 7.84 -0.53
C ARG A 411 14.38 8.33 0.16
N TRP A 412 14.37 9.55 0.70
CA TRP A 412 15.48 10.18 1.42
C TRP A 412 15.38 10.09 2.95
N HIS A 413 14.53 9.22 3.51
CA HIS A 413 14.44 9.06 4.97
C HIS A 413 15.79 8.62 5.56
N PRO A 414 16.33 9.31 6.60
CA PRO A 414 17.69 9.08 7.07
C PRO A 414 17.92 7.65 7.53
N ASP A 415 16.98 7.05 8.29
CA ASP A 415 17.14 5.66 8.75
C ASP A 415 17.13 4.65 7.60
N ARG A 416 16.26 4.86 6.60
CA ARG A 416 16.17 3.96 5.43
C ARG A 416 17.43 4.08 4.59
N PHE A 417 17.91 5.30 4.38
CA PHE A 417 19.15 5.57 3.67
C PHE A 417 20.37 4.98 4.39
N GLY A 418 20.46 5.15 5.71
CA GLY A 418 21.54 4.60 6.54
C GLY A 418 21.64 3.08 6.47
N ARG A 419 20.51 2.37 6.38
CA ARG A 419 20.52 0.91 6.15
C ARG A 419 21.16 0.55 4.82
N MET A 420 21.06 1.38 3.79
CA MET A 420 21.71 1.16 2.48
C MET A 420 23.21 1.49 2.46
N CYS A 421 23.76 2.05 3.53
CA CYS A 421 25.16 2.49 3.59
C CYS A 421 26.10 1.41 4.16
N GLU A 422 27.34 1.42 3.68
CA GLU A 422 28.46 0.71 4.30
C GLU A 422 28.63 1.17 5.77
N GLU A 423 29.04 0.27 6.66
CA GLU A 423 29.08 0.53 8.10
C GLU A 423 29.91 1.77 8.46
N GLY A 424 31.12 1.89 7.90
CA GLY A 424 32.00 3.05 8.13
C GLY A 424 31.52 4.36 7.51
N TRP A 425 30.50 4.33 6.65
CA TRP A 425 29.93 5.51 5.99
C TRP A 425 28.48 5.78 6.42
N ARG A 426 27.91 4.94 7.29
CA ARG A 426 26.49 4.96 7.65
C ARG A 426 26.04 6.27 8.27
N ASP A 427 26.77 6.77 9.27
CA ASP A 427 26.39 8.00 9.97
C ASP A 427 26.47 9.23 9.07
N GLU A 428 27.50 9.28 8.22
CA GLU A 428 27.65 10.35 7.23
C GLU A 428 26.55 10.31 6.16
N GLY A 429 26.25 9.11 5.65
CA GLY A 429 25.14 8.91 4.71
C GLY A 429 23.78 9.29 5.32
N ARG A 430 23.52 8.92 6.58
CA ARG A 430 22.32 9.34 7.32
C ARG A 430 22.21 10.85 7.42
N ARG A 431 23.30 11.52 7.79
CA ARG A 431 23.33 12.98 7.96
C ARG A 431 23.05 13.70 6.64
N LEU A 432 23.66 13.27 5.53
CA LEU A 432 23.40 13.82 4.20
C LEU A 432 21.96 13.57 3.71
N ALA A 433 21.43 12.38 3.97
CA ALA A 433 20.03 12.07 3.67
C ALA A 433 19.07 12.94 4.50
N GLU A 434 19.39 13.21 5.77
CA GLU A 434 18.62 14.11 6.62
C GLU A 434 18.59 15.56 6.07
N GLU A 435 19.70 16.06 5.52
CA GLU A 435 19.73 17.38 4.85
C GLU A 435 18.83 17.42 3.62
N MET A 436 18.91 16.40 2.75
CA MET A 436 18.02 16.28 1.58
C MET A 436 16.56 16.19 2.01
N PHE A 437 16.27 15.37 3.02
CA PHE A 437 14.94 15.20 3.60
C PHE A 437 14.37 16.53 4.09
N LYS A 438 15.14 17.34 4.83
CA LYS A 438 14.73 18.68 5.29
C LYS A 438 14.45 19.65 4.14
N CYS A 439 15.26 19.60 3.07
CA CYS A 439 15.00 20.39 1.87
C CYS A 439 13.66 20.02 1.24
N ILE A 440 13.38 18.72 1.06
CA ILE A 440 12.13 18.23 0.48
C ILE A 440 10.93 18.53 1.40
N ASP A 441 11.08 18.38 2.72
CA ASP A 441 10.05 18.71 3.71
C ASP A 441 9.62 20.18 3.62
N THR A 442 10.58 21.09 3.47
CA THR A 442 10.30 22.51 3.24
C THR A 442 9.55 22.74 1.92
N LEU A 443 9.92 22.03 0.85
CA LEU A 443 9.25 22.11 -0.44
C LEU A 443 7.81 21.59 -0.39
N ILE A 444 7.54 20.55 0.39
CA ILE A 444 6.19 20.03 0.65
C ILE A 444 5.33 21.09 1.33
N GLY A 445 5.86 21.77 2.34
CA GLY A 445 5.17 22.87 3.03
C GLY A 445 4.75 23.99 2.07
N GLU A 446 5.63 24.35 1.13
CA GLU A 446 5.34 25.38 0.12
C GLU A 446 4.39 24.92 -0.97
N ALA A 447 4.47 23.66 -1.39
CA ALA A 447 3.53 23.08 -2.35
C ALA A 447 2.11 23.05 -1.78
N ARG A 448 1.96 22.73 -0.47
CA ARG A 448 0.67 22.73 0.25
C ARG A 448 0.02 24.11 0.33
N GLY A 449 0.82 25.18 0.43
CA GLY A 449 0.30 26.55 0.47
C GLY A 449 -0.17 27.09 -0.88
N ARG A 450 0.03 26.35 -1.98
CA ARG A 450 -0.31 26.77 -3.35
C ARG A 450 -1.56 26.09 -3.91
N SER A 451 -1.96 24.95 -3.34
CA SER A 451 -3.23 24.26 -3.58
C SER A 451 -4.34 24.90 -2.75
#